data_AF-A0A238USL7-F1
#
_entry.id   AF-A0A238USL7-F1
#
_cell.length_a   1.000
_cell.length_b   1.000
_cell.length_c   1.000
_cell.angle_alpha   90.00
_cell.angle_beta   90.00
_cell.angle_gamma   90.00
#
_symmetry.space_group_name_H-M   'P 1'
#
loop_
_entity.id
_entity.type
_entity.pdbx_description
1 polymer ?
#
loop_
_entity_poly.entity_id
_entity_poly.type
_entity_poly.pdbx_seq_one_letter_code
_entity_poly.pdbx_strand_id
1 'polypeptide(L)'
;MSETPRTTTRRAGHIAPDPGTLLLENTVRKVFEGAAGLLHTANFIDGMFRFAVEDADLSPQDRKLYAQIGGRLGPTFAKIDSWTASLDSGRLIRLVLSCSAGGVYYISLRPAETQFGVAREGTAVETGDRQMAQISDRVRELYSLGPENLGGYSTFVPALPDVPDPAPVLFEAPGADARLVELSRRQVTPLDLHYVSGHRGGEHLFSTDVLADDSLGKFFRRVSVAEHRKRYEEILLLSRQLVRSLSYQLRPVLRGRLSRLVMDVEQGALYYRCLPDDTGLFGVTLEQKNVWDADRRLETIIDEYTGGRSAP
;
A
#
# COMPACT_ATOMS: atom_id res chain seq x y z
N MET A 1 -18.27 -36.74 -8.88
CA MET A 1 -17.52 -36.28 -7.69
C MET A 1 -17.89 -34.82 -7.51
N SER A 2 -18.57 -34.45 -6.41
CA SER A 2 -18.89 -33.06 -6.13
C SER A 2 -17.61 -32.38 -5.68
N GLU A 3 -17.10 -31.39 -6.44
CA GLU A 3 -16.02 -30.53 -5.95
C GLU A 3 -16.50 -29.82 -4.68
N THR A 4 -15.77 -30.01 -3.59
CA THR A 4 -16.01 -29.26 -2.36
C THR A 4 -15.79 -27.78 -2.66
N PRO A 5 -16.71 -26.88 -2.26
CA PRO A 5 -16.52 -25.45 -2.52
C PRO A 5 -15.22 -24.98 -1.87
N ARG A 6 -14.35 -24.36 -2.68
CA ARG A 6 -13.04 -23.81 -2.25
C ARG A 6 -13.17 -22.62 -1.29
N THR A 7 -14.38 -22.09 -1.12
CA THR A 7 -14.64 -20.82 -0.46
C THR A 7 -15.75 -20.95 0.55
N THR A 8 -15.61 -20.27 1.67
CA THR A 8 -16.62 -20.18 2.72
C THR A 8 -16.91 -18.74 3.07
N THR A 9 -18.11 -18.47 3.59
CA THR A 9 -18.51 -17.14 4.04
C THR A 9 -18.98 -17.19 5.48
N ARG A 10 -18.47 -16.27 6.29
CA ARG A 10 -18.80 -16.13 7.71
C ARG A 10 -19.36 -14.75 7.97
N ARG A 11 -20.51 -14.68 8.65
CA ARG A 11 -21.17 -13.42 9.03
C ARG A 11 -21.07 -13.19 10.52
N ALA A 12 -21.14 -11.92 10.92
CA ALA A 12 -21.29 -11.57 12.32
C ALA A 12 -22.72 -11.89 12.80
N GLY A 13 -22.84 -12.45 14.01
CA GLY A 13 -24.14 -12.88 14.55
C GLY A 13 -25.13 -11.75 14.84
N HIS A 14 -24.68 -10.50 14.89
CA HIS A 14 -25.51 -9.32 15.14
C HIS A 14 -26.06 -8.68 13.86
N ILE A 15 -25.72 -9.22 12.68
CA ILE A 15 -26.10 -8.64 11.39
C ILE A 15 -27.16 -9.53 10.76
N ALA A 16 -28.37 -8.99 10.64
CA ALA A 16 -29.43 -9.63 9.90
C ALA A 16 -29.03 -9.70 8.41
N PRO A 17 -29.35 -10.79 7.69
CA PRO A 17 -29.09 -10.90 6.26
C PRO A 17 -30.07 -10.04 5.48
N ASP A 18 -29.86 -8.72 5.47
CA ASP A 18 -30.61 -7.81 4.62
C ASP A 18 -30.14 -7.92 3.15
N PRO A 19 -30.98 -7.56 2.16
CA PRO A 19 -30.64 -7.67 0.75
C PRO A 19 -29.35 -6.94 0.36
N GLY A 20 -29.04 -5.79 0.99
CA GLY A 20 -27.83 -5.03 0.72
C GLY A 20 -26.58 -5.74 1.21
N THR A 21 -26.60 -6.29 2.42
CA THR A 21 -25.50 -7.14 2.95
C THR A 21 -25.24 -8.34 2.05
N LEU A 22 -26.30 -9.05 1.64
CA LEU A 22 -26.16 -10.24 0.80
C LEU A 22 -25.61 -9.90 -0.59
N LEU A 23 -26.02 -8.78 -1.18
CA LEU A 23 -25.54 -8.33 -2.49
C LEU A 23 -24.04 -7.96 -2.43
N LEU A 24 -23.62 -7.23 -1.40
CA LEU A 24 -22.22 -6.90 -1.18
C LEU A 24 -21.38 -8.17 -1.00
N GLU A 25 -21.82 -9.08 -0.12
CA GLU A 25 -21.13 -10.33 0.13
C GLU A 25 -20.98 -11.17 -1.14
N ASN A 26 -22.06 -11.32 -1.92
CA ASN A 26 -22.03 -12.06 -3.19
C ASN A 26 -21.05 -11.41 -4.19
N THR A 27 -20.98 -10.08 -4.20
CA THR A 27 -20.03 -9.33 -5.04
C THR A 27 -18.59 -9.64 -4.66
N VAL A 28 -18.25 -9.55 -3.36
CA VAL A 28 -16.92 -9.88 -2.84
C VAL A 28 -16.58 -11.36 -3.11
N ARG A 29 -17.52 -12.27 -2.82
CA ARG A 29 -17.32 -13.71 -3.00
C ARG A 29 -17.03 -14.08 -4.45
N LYS A 30 -17.76 -13.52 -5.41
CA LYS A 30 -17.56 -13.80 -6.84
C LYS A 30 -16.15 -13.43 -7.32
N VAL A 31 -15.58 -12.33 -6.84
CA VAL A 31 -14.20 -11.95 -7.17
C VAL A 31 -13.21 -12.87 -6.43
N PHE A 32 -13.49 -13.17 -5.16
CA PHE A 32 -12.63 -14.02 -4.32
C PHE A 32 -12.53 -15.47 -4.83
N GLU A 33 -13.58 -16.04 -5.41
CA GLU A 33 -13.58 -17.40 -5.98
C GLU A 33 -12.49 -17.59 -7.05
N GLY A 34 -12.13 -16.53 -7.79
CA GLY A 34 -11.00 -16.52 -8.73
C GLY A 34 -9.68 -16.02 -8.13
N ALA A 35 -9.66 -15.65 -6.84
CA ALA A 35 -8.56 -14.94 -6.22
C ALA A 35 -7.48 -15.88 -5.65
N ALA A 36 -6.63 -16.42 -6.52
CA ALA A 36 -5.55 -17.33 -6.12
C ALA A 36 -4.54 -16.72 -5.11
N GLY A 37 -4.42 -15.39 -5.04
CA GLY A 37 -3.48 -14.67 -4.18
C GLY A 37 -4.03 -14.30 -2.81
N LEU A 38 -5.29 -14.64 -2.49
CA LEU A 38 -5.92 -14.32 -1.20
C LEU A 38 -6.30 -15.58 -0.42
N LEU A 39 -6.12 -15.52 0.90
CA LEU A 39 -6.61 -16.53 1.85
C LEU A 39 -7.89 -16.09 2.57
N HIS A 40 -8.03 -14.79 2.77
CA HIS A 40 -9.10 -14.21 3.56
C HIS A 40 -9.35 -12.77 3.14
N THR A 41 -10.61 -12.37 3.09
CA THR A 41 -11.02 -10.98 2.99
C THR A 41 -12.21 -10.71 3.89
N ALA A 42 -12.21 -9.58 4.61
CA ALA A 42 -13.25 -9.23 5.56
C ALA A 42 -13.69 -7.78 5.42
N ASN A 43 -15.00 -7.56 5.51
CA ASN A 43 -15.61 -6.25 5.48
C ASN A 43 -15.90 -5.77 6.91
N PHE A 44 -15.65 -4.49 7.17
CA PHE A 44 -15.90 -3.84 8.45
C PHE A 44 -16.70 -2.56 8.24
N ILE A 45 -17.60 -2.25 9.16
CA ILE A 45 -18.32 -0.97 9.25
C ILE A 45 -18.12 -0.41 10.65
N ASP A 46 -17.66 0.83 10.77
CA ASP A 46 -17.32 1.47 12.05
C ASP A 46 -16.33 0.62 12.87
N GLY A 47 -15.43 -0.09 12.18
CA GLY A 47 -14.48 -1.03 12.78
C GLY A 47 -15.09 -2.34 13.29
N MET A 48 -16.41 -2.53 13.15
CA MET A 48 -17.10 -3.75 13.51
C MET A 48 -17.08 -4.75 12.36
N PHE A 49 -16.70 -5.99 12.67
CA PHE A 49 -16.69 -7.10 11.71
C PHE A 49 -18.10 -7.34 11.16
N ARG A 50 -18.26 -7.31 9.83
CA ARG A 50 -19.55 -7.58 9.16
C ARG A 50 -19.63 -9.01 8.63
N PHE A 51 -18.72 -9.33 7.71
CA PHE A 51 -18.57 -10.67 7.14
C PHE A 51 -17.13 -10.89 6.65
N ALA A 52 -16.79 -12.15 6.40
CA ALA A 52 -15.57 -12.57 5.72
C ALA A 52 -15.88 -13.57 4.60
N VAL A 53 -15.14 -13.47 3.50
CA VAL A 53 -15.00 -14.53 2.51
C VAL A 53 -13.60 -15.09 2.64
N GLU A 54 -13.49 -16.41 2.78
CA GLU A 54 -12.25 -17.06 3.15
C GLU A 54 -12.10 -18.44 2.53
N ASP A 55 -10.84 -18.88 2.41
CA ASP A 55 -10.50 -20.23 2.00
C ASP A 55 -11.19 -21.26 2.93
N ALA A 56 -11.77 -22.31 2.34
CA ALA A 56 -12.47 -23.36 3.09
C ALA A 56 -11.56 -24.09 4.08
N ASP A 57 -10.27 -24.19 3.75
CA ASP A 57 -9.27 -24.91 4.55
C ASP A 57 -8.68 -24.04 5.69
N LEU A 58 -9.08 -22.76 5.78
CA LEU A 58 -8.57 -21.86 6.81
C LEU A 58 -9.00 -22.30 8.22
N SER A 59 -8.03 -22.44 9.13
CA SER A 59 -8.32 -22.93 10.49
C SER A 59 -9.22 -21.95 11.27
N PRO A 60 -10.07 -22.42 12.20
CA PRO A 60 -10.88 -21.52 13.04
C PRO A 60 -10.05 -20.49 13.83
N GLN A 61 -8.81 -20.84 14.19
CA GLN A 61 -7.89 -19.96 14.88
C GLN A 61 -7.42 -18.81 13.98
N ASP A 62 -7.03 -19.12 12.74
CA ASP A 62 -6.62 -18.12 11.75
C ASP A 62 -7.79 -17.19 11.38
N ARG A 63 -8.99 -17.75 11.16
CA ARG A 63 -10.22 -16.97 10.90
C ARG A 63 -10.46 -15.91 11.98
N LYS A 64 -10.30 -16.30 13.25
CA LYS A 64 -10.46 -15.39 14.40
C LYS A 64 -9.33 -14.36 14.45
N LEU A 65 -8.08 -14.79 14.27
CA LEU A 65 -6.90 -13.93 14.28
C LEU A 65 -7.00 -12.84 13.20
N TYR A 66 -7.35 -13.22 11.97
CA TYR A 66 -7.45 -12.30 10.83
C TYR A 66 -8.54 -11.25 11.03
N ALA A 67 -9.72 -11.67 11.51
CA ALA A 67 -10.78 -10.73 11.86
C ALA A 67 -10.38 -9.74 12.97
N GLN A 68 -9.64 -10.21 13.99
CA GLN A 68 -9.13 -9.36 15.06
C GLN A 68 -8.10 -8.34 14.56
N ILE A 69 -7.21 -8.75 13.66
CA ILE A 69 -6.22 -7.86 13.07
C ILE A 69 -6.89 -6.82 12.17
N GLY A 70 -7.83 -7.23 11.31
CA GLY A 70 -8.62 -6.30 10.51
C GLY A 70 -9.30 -5.23 11.35
N GLY A 71 -9.96 -5.60 12.45
CA GLY A 71 -10.59 -4.63 13.35
C GLY A 71 -9.57 -3.69 14.04
N ARG A 72 -8.37 -4.17 14.36
CA ARG A 72 -7.32 -3.38 15.01
C ARG A 72 -6.59 -2.42 14.09
N LEU A 73 -6.61 -2.65 12.77
CA LEU A 73 -5.96 -1.76 11.81
C LEU A 73 -6.73 -0.45 11.57
N GLY A 74 -8.02 -0.37 11.92
CA GLY A 74 -8.82 0.85 11.76
C GLY A 74 -8.19 2.10 12.42
N PRO A 75 -7.87 2.07 13.73
CA PRO A 75 -7.17 3.17 14.40
C PRO A 75 -5.80 3.50 13.78
N THR A 76 -5.06 2.48 13.33
CA THR A 76 -3.78 2.68 12.64
C THR A 76 -3.98 3.39 11.30
N PHE A 77 -5.01 3.01 10.53
CA PHE A 77 -5.37 3.63 9.27
C PHE A 77 -5.73 5.11 9.47
N ALA A 78 -6.60 5.42 10.43
CA ALA A 78 -6.97 6.80 10.75
C ALA A 78 -5.76 7.65 11.22
N LYS A 79 -4.83 7.04 11.97
CA LYS A 79 -3.58 7.70 12.36
C LYS A 79 -2.72 8.05 11.14
N ILE A 80 -2.55 7.12 10.21
CA ILE A 80 -1.77 7.37 8.98
C ILE A 80 -2.46 8.42 8.10
N ASP A 81 -3.78 8.34 7.96
CA ASP A 81 -4.57 9.34 7.21
C ASP A 81 -4.32 10.77 7.74
N SER A 82 -4.24 10.93 9.07
CA SER A 82 -3.90 12.24 9.68
C SER A 82 -2.47 12.73 9.36
N TRP A 83 -1.53 11.84 9.09
CA TRP A 83 -0.17 12.23 8.68
C TRP A 83 -0.20 12.77 7.26
N THR A 84 -0.91 12.07 6.37
CA THR A 84 -1.00 12.41 4.95
C THR A 84 -1.93 13.58 4.66
N ALA A 85 -2.88 13.88 5.56
CA ALA A 85 -3.81 15.00 5.39
C ALA A 85 -3.10 16.35 5.17
N SER A 86 -1.92 16.53 5.77
CA SER A 86 -1.12 17.74 5.58
C SER A 86 -0.58 17.89 4.16
N LEU A 87 -0.49 16.83 3.35
CA LEU A 87 0.10 16.88 2.01
C LEU A 87 -0.86 17.42 0.93
N ASP A 88 -2.12 17.73 1.25
CA ASP A 88 -3.16 18.12 0.27
C ASP A 88 -3.34 17.10 -0.88
N SER A 89 -2.97 15.83 -0.64
CA SER A 89 -3.00 14.72 -1.60
C SER A 89 -4.31 13.92 -1.60
N GLY A 90 -5.33 14.45 -0.92
CA GLY A 90 -6.57 13.74 -0.61
C GLY A 90 -6.43 12.73 0.55
N ARG A 91 -7.46 11.91 0.72
CA ARG A 91 -7.58 10.95 1.84
C ARG A 91 -6.72 9.70 1.59
N LEU A 92 -6.33 9.03 2.67
CA LEU A 92 -5.80 7.67 2.61
C LEU A 92 -6.90 6.71 2.18
N ILE A 93 -6.65 5.95 1.11
CA ILE A 93 -7.60 5.02 0.51
C ILE A 93 -7.15 3.56 0.66
N ARG A 94 -5.84 3.30 0.79
CA ARG A 94 -5.32 1.93 0.95
C ARG A 94 -3.99 1.88 1.71
N LEU A 95 -3.82 0.81 2.48
CA LEU A 95 -2.55 0.37 3.05
C LEU A 95 -2.18 -1.01 2.51
N VAL A 96 -0.90 -1.17 2.17
CA VAL A 96 -0.27 -2.48 1.96
C VAL A 96 0.85 -2.67 2.96
N LEU A 97 0.81 -3.77 3.69
CA LEU A 97 1.76 -4.13 4.72
C LEU A 97 2.32 -5.51 4.36
N SER A 98 3.61 -5.61 4.04
CA SER A 98 4.16 -6.90 3.59
C SER A 98 5.60 -7.17 4.00
N CYS A 99 5.95 -8.44 3.89
CA CYS A 99 7.31 -8.95 3.96
C CYS A 99 7.51 -9.95 2.81
N SER A 100 8.66 -10.65 2.80
CA SER A 100 8.97 -11.74 1.87
C SER A 100 7.96 -12.90 1.89
N ALA A 101 7.40 -13.20 3.08
CA ALA A 101 6.55 -14.38 3.28
C ALA A 101 5.04 -14.12 3.08
N GLY A 102 4.61 -12.85 3.05
CA GLY A 102 3.19 -12.55 2.92
C GLY A 102 2.85 -11.06 2.96
N GLY A 103 1.55 -10.77 2.86
CA GLY A 103 1.02 -9.42 2.79
C GLY A 103 -0.37 -9.30 3.43
N VAL A 104 -0.66 -8.09 3.89
CA VAL A 104 -1.95 -7.67 4.44
C VAL A 104 -2.36 -6.37 3.77
N TYR A 105 -3.64 -6.27 3.44
CA TYR A 105 -4.23 -5.13 2.73
C TYR A 105 -5.34 -4.53 3.58
N TYR A 106 -5.46 -3.20 3.57
CA TYR A 106 -6.54 -2.49 4.24
C TYR A 106 -7.02 -1.35 3.35
N ILE A 107 -8.26 -1.41 2.88
CA ILE A 107 -8.84 -0.51 1.88
C ILE A 107 -10.03 0.22 2.47
N SER A 108 -10.12 1.52 2.25
CA SER A 108 -11.32 2.32 2.52
C SER A 108 -12.24 2.25 1.31
N LEU A 109 -13.42 1.65 1.47
CA LEU A 109 -14.40 1.56 0.38
C LEU A 109 -15.22 2.85 0.27
N ARG A 110 -15.57 3.41 1.43
CA ARG A 110 -16.27 4.68 1.67
C ARG A 110 -16.11 5.08 3.15
N PRO A 111 -16.56 6.26 3.59
CA PRO A 111 -16.45 6.63 5.00
C PRO A 111 -16.98 5.52 5.92
N ALA A 112 -16.17 5.18 6.94
CA ALA A 112 -16.43 4.14 7.93
C ALA A 112 -16.55 2.69 7.44
N GLU A 113 -16.45 2.41 6.14
CA GLU A 113 -16.51 1.04 5.61
C GLU A 113 -15.19 0.65 4.96
N THR A 114 -14.64 -0.47 5.42
CA THR A 114 -13.31 -0.92 5.00
C THR A 114 -13.31 -2.39 4.60
N GLN A 115 -12.36 -2.73 3.72
CA GLN A 115 -12.07 -4.09 3.30
C GLN A 115 -10.65 -4.47 3.72
N PHE A 116 -10.53 -5.54 4.48
CA PHE A 116 -9.28 -6.13 4.91
C PHE A 116 -8.98 -7.38 4.08
N GLY A 117 -7.72 -7.63 3.76
CA GLY A 117 -7.31 -8.84 3.04
C GLY A 117 -6.00 -9.42 3.58
N VAL A 118 -5.85 -10.73 3.46
CA VAL A 118 -4.62 -11.47 3.76
C VAL A 118 -4.17 -12.24 2.53
N ALA A 119 -2.92 -12.02 2.14
CA ALA A 119 -2.30 -12.70 1.01
C ALA A 119 -2.11 -14.19 1.28
N ARG A 120 -2.10 -14.99 0.22
CA ARG A 120 -1.77 -16.41 0.29
C ARG A 120 -0.27 -16.64 0.37
N GLU A 121 0.14 -17.50 1.30
CA GLU A 121 1.53 -17.94 1.42
C GLU A 121 2.04 -18.54 0.10
N GLY A 122 3.28 -18.21 -0.27
CA GLY A 122 3.89 -18.67 -1.51
C GLY A 122 3.38 -17.98 -2.77
N THR A 123 2.44 -17.04 -2.66
CA THR A 123 2.03 -16.17 -3.78
C THR A 123 2.70 -14.81 -3.69
N ALA A 124 2.95 -14.19 -4.84
CA ALA A 124 3.44 -12.82 -4.87
C ALA A 124 2.41 -11.89 -4.20
N VAL A 125 2.88 -11.03 -3.29
CA VAL A 125 2.04 -10.04 -2.58
C VAL A 125 1.25 -9.16 -3.57
N GLU A 126 1.83 -8.89 -4.73
CA GLU A 126 1.18 -8.14 -5.81
C GLU A 126 -0.08 -8.84 -6.33
N THR A 127 -0.10 -10.17 -6.43
CA THR A 127 -1.27 -10.92 -6.91
C THR A 127 -2.46 -10.71 -5.99
N GLY A 128 -2.25 -10.80 -4.66
CA GLY A 128 -3.29 -10.51 -3.68
C GLY A 128 -3.71 -9.04 -3.68
N ASP A 129 -2.77 -8.12 -3.91
CA ASP A 129 -3.05 -6.68 -3.96
C ASP A 129 -3.94 -6.32 -5.16
N ARG A 130 -3.62 -6.82 -6.36
CA ARG A 130 -4.45 -6.67 -7.57
C ARG A 130 -5.85 -7.22 -7.36
N GLN A 131 -5.98 -8.35 -6.67
CA GLN A 131 -7.28 -8.95 -6.36
C GLN A 131 -8.09 -8.12 -5.36
N MET A 132 -7.43 -7.54 -4.35
CA MET A 132 -8.08 -6.61 -3.42
C MET A 132 -8.51 -5.31 -4.12
N ALA A 133 -7.71 -4.78 -5.07
CA ALA A 133 -8.10 -3.66 -5.90
C ALA A 133 -9.36 -3.97 -6.74
N GLN A 134 -9.41 -5.15 -7.37
CA GLN A 134 -10.60 -5.61 -8.12
C GLN A 134 -11.83 -5.76 -7.22
N ILE A 135 -11.68 -6.31 -6.01
CA ILE A 135 -12.76 -6.38 -5.02
C ILE A 135 -13.27 -4.96 -4.72
N SER A 136 -12.36 -4.02 -4.44
CA SER A 136 -12.73 -2.62 -4.16
C SER A 136 -13.52 -2.00 -5.31
N ASP A 137 -13.02 -2.09 -6.55
CA ASP A 137 -13.69 -1.51 -7.71
C ASP A 137 -15.10 -2.07 -7.91
N ARG A 138 -15.30 -3.38 -7.73
CA ARG A 138 -16.63 -4.01 -7.82
C ARG A 138 -17.58 -3.59 -6.71
N VAL A 139 -17.08 -3.45 -5.49
CA VAL A 139 -17.89 -2.95 -4.37
C VAL A 139 -18.26 -1.48 -4.55
N ARG A 140 -17.33 -0.69 -5.08
CA ARG A 140 -17.58 0.73 -5.38
C ARG A 140 -18.58 0.91 -6.52
N GLU A 141 -18.48 0.10 -7.57
CA GLU A 141 -19.47 0.03 -8.66
C GLU A 141 -20.88 -0.25 -8.10
N LEU A 142 -21.00 -1.19 -7.15
CA LEU A 142 -22.27 -1.47 -6.46
C LEU A 142 -22.81 -0.23 -5.71
N TYR A 143 -21.95 0.63 -5.19
CA TYR A 143 -22.32 1.90 -4.56
C TYR A 143 -22.49 3.06 -5.55
N SER A 144 -22.43 2.82 -6.86
CA SER A 144 -22.41 3.86 -7.90
C SER A 144 -21.27 4.87 -7.73
N LEU A 145 -20.16 4.42 -7.16
CA LEU A 145 -18.92 5.18 -7.03
C LEU A 145 -17.97 4.79 -8.17
N GLY A 146 -17.17 5.75 -8.65
CA GLY A 146 -16.11 5.47 -9.62
C GLY A 146 -14.94 4.68 -9.01
N PRO A 147 -14.13 3.98 -9.83
CA PRO A 147 -12.95 3.28 -9.35
C PRO A 147 -11.90 4.28 -8.83
N GLU A 148 -11.12 3.86 -7.83
CA GLU A 148 -10.01 4.66 -7.28
C GLU A 148 -8.66 4.31 -7.93
N ASN A 149 -8.63 3.28 -8.79
CA ASN A 149 -7.40 2.75 -9.38
C ASN A 149 -6.34 2.44 -8.30
N LEU A 150 -6.75 1.69 -7.28
CA LEU A 150 -5.87 1.32 -6.17
C LEU A 150 -4.63 0.61 -6.71
N GLY A 151 -3.45 1.09 -6.34
CA GLY A 151 -2.18 0.55 -6.84
C GLY A 151 -1.82 0.91 -8.28
N GLY A 152 -2.63 1.70 -9.00
CA GLY A 152 -2.31 2.14 -10.36
C GLY A 152 -2.39 1.04 -11.43
N TYR A 153 -3.10 -0.06 -11.17
CA TYR A 153 -3.13 -1.22 -12.08
C TYR A 153 -3.93 -1.01 -13.37
N SER A 154 -4.81 0.00 -13.41
CA SER A 154 -5.58 0.34 -14.61
C SER A 154 -4.77 1.28 -15.49
N THR A 155 -4.24 0.75 -16.59
CA THR A 155 -3.40 1.50 -17.52
C THR A 155 -4.25 2.23 -18.57
N PHE A 156 -4.55 3.50 -18.32
CA PHE A 156 -4.63 4.44 -19.44
C PHE A 156 -3.35 5.27 -19.46
N VAL A 157 -2.41 4.85 -20.31
CA VAL A 157 -1.17 5.60 -20.56
C VAL A 157 -1.27 6.20 -21.96
N PRO A 158 -1.54 7.50 -22.11
CA PRO A 158 -1.21 8.16 -23.37
C PRO A 158 0.32 8.18 -23.50
N ALA A 159 0.84 7.91 -24.71
CA ALA A 159 2.26 8.07 -25.01
C ALA A 159 2.67 9.51 -24.67
N LEU A 160 3.67 9.64 -23.80
CA LEU A 160 4.19 10.94 -23.41
C LEU A 160 5.18 11.44 -24.46
N PRO A 161 5.22 12.76 -24.72
CA PRO A 161 6.26 13.36 -25.55
C PRO A 161 7.63 13.14 -24.90
N ASP A 162 8.64 12.98 -25.76
CA ASP A 162 10.05 12.86 -25.36
C ASP A 162 10.54 14.24 -24.86
N VAL A 163 10.42 14.47 -23.55
CA VAL A 163 10.89 15.68 -22.88
C VAL A 163 12.19 15.33 -22.15
N PRO A 164 13.25 16.16 -22.24
CA PRO A 164 14.47 15.92 -21.49
C PRO A 164 14.17 15.76 -19.99
N ASP A 165 14.68 14.69 -19.38
CA ASP A 165 14.52 14.49 -17.94
C ASP A 165 15.16 15.66 -17.18
N PRO A 166 14.42 16.32 -16.26
CA PRO A 166 15.00 17.36 -15.43
C PRO A 166 16.10 16.76 -14.55
N ALA A 167 17.16 17.51 -14.32
CA ALA A 167 18.19 17.11 -13.36
C ALA A 167 17.57 17.02 -11.95
N PRO A 168 17.63 15.86 -11.28
CA PRO A 168 17.08 15.75 -9.93
C PRO A 168 17.80 16.66 -8.95
N VAL A 169 17.03 17.28 -8.05
CA VAL A 169 17.58 17.93 -6.86
C VAL A 169 18.12 16.86 -5.94
N LEU A 170 19.27 17.10 -5.32
CA LEU A 170 19.97 16.15 -4.49
C LEU A 170 20.46 16.81 -3.20
N PHE A 171 20.16 16.17 -2.08
CA PHE A 171 20.77 16.44 -0.79
C PHE A 171 21.50 15.18 -0.31
N GLU A 172 22.73 15.34 0.14
CA GLU A 172 23.55 14.26 0.70
C GLU A 172 24.16 14.70 2.03
N ALA A 173 23.99 13.86 3.05
CA ALA A 173 24.64 14.01 4.33
C ALA A 173 25.97 13.20 4.37
N PRO A 174 26.91 13.55 5.27
CA PRO A 174 28.09 12.74 5.48
C PRO A 174 27.75 11.28 5.82
N GLY A 175 28.41 10.33 5.16
CA GLY A 175 28.15 8.90 5.37
C GLY A 175 27.03 8.30 4.52
N ALA A 176 26.44 9.08 3.60
CA ALA A 176 25.57 8.55 2.57
C ALA A 176 26.30 7.52 1.69
N ASP A 177 25.61 6.43 1.35
CA ASP A 177 26.13 5.41 0.44
C ASP A 177 26.02 5.92 -1.00
N ALA A 178 27.15 6.26 -1.62
CA ALA A 178 27.20 6.85 -2.95
C ALA A 178 26.52 5.97 -4.03
N ARG A 179 26.53 4.65 -3.87
CA ARG A 179 25.85 3.74 -4.82
C ARG A 179 24.34 3.86 -4.67
N LEU A 180 23.83 3.83 -3.44
CA LEU A 180 22.39 3.95 -3.20
C LEU A 180 21.85 5.32 -3.63
N VAL A 181 22.62 6.39 -3.41
CA VAL A 181 22.30 7.74 -3.88
C VAL A 181 22.20 7.77 -5.40
N GLU A 182 23.21 7.25 -6.11
CA GLU A 182 23.24 7.25 -7.58
C GLU A 182 22.09 6.43 -8.18
N LEU A 183 21.80 5.26 -7.61
CA LEU A 183 20.65 4.44 -8.01
C LEU A 183 19.33 5.20 -7.83
N SER A 184 19.16 5.87 -6.69
CA SER A 184 17.95 6.66 -6.41
C SER A 184 17.80 7.82 -7.38
N ARG A 185 18.89 8.55 -7.67
CA ARG A 185 18.90 9.69 -8.59
C ARG A 185 18.45 9.30 -9.99
N ARG A 186 18.87 8.13 -10.49
CA ARG A 186 18.49 7.63 -11.84
C ARG A 186 17.04 7.22 -11.97
N GLN A 187 16.40 6.89 -10.85
CA GLN A 187 15.05 6.32 -10.84
C GLN A 187 13.98 7.36 -10.56
N VAL A 188 14.34 8.55 -10.07
CA VAL A 188 13.39 9.64 -9.91
C VAL A 188 13.09 10.30 -11.25
N THR A 189 11.81 10.40 -11.60
CA THR A 189 11.33 11.03 -12.84
C THR A 189 10.06 11.83 -12.60
N PRO A 190 9.74 12.85 -13.42
CA PRO A 190 8.46 13.56 -13.35
C PRO A 190 7.25 12.67 -13.65
N LEU A 191 7.46 11.49 -14.23
CA LEU A 191 6.38 10.63 -14.69
C LEU A 191 5.81 9.81 -13.54
N ASP A 192 6.64 9.20 -12.70
CA ASP A 192 6.19 8.18 -11.77
C ASP A 192 6.75 8.37 -10.36
N LEU A 193 8.03 8.10 -10.13
CA LEU A 193 8.69 8.20 -8.84
C LEU A 193 9.28 9.61 -8.67
N HIS A 194 8.61 10.47 -7.91
CA HIS A 194 8.94 11.90 -7.85
C HIS A 194 9.95 12.26 -6.77
N TYR A 195 10.07 11.42 -5.74
CA TYR A 195 10.93 11.66 -4.58
C TYR A 195 11.41 10.33 -4.00
N VAL A 196 12.70 10.25 -3.63
CA VAL A 196 13.28 9.16 -2.86
C VAL A 196 14.17 9.72 -1.76
N SER A 197 14.12 9.16 -0.55
CA SER A 197 15.09 9.45 0.50
C SER A 197 15.52 8.20 1.24
N GLY A 198 16.75 8.21 1.75
CA GLY A 198 17.32 7.15 2.56
C GLY A 198 17.64 7.60 3.98
N HIS A 199 17.41 6.71 4.95
CA HIS A 199 17.77 6.92 6.35
C HIS A 199 18.40 5.67 6.95
N ARG A 200 19.28 5.86 7.94
CA ARG A 200 19.85 4.75 8.72
C ARG A 200 19.94 5.16 10.18
N GLY A 201 19.55 4.30 11.10
CA GLY A 201 19.56 4.64 12.53
C GLY A 201 18.57 5.74 12.94
N GLY A 202 17.88 6.39 12.00
CA GLY A 202 17.00 7.56 12.25
C GLY A 202 17.60 8.86 11.75
N GLU A 203 18.83 8.79 11.24
CA GLU A 203 19.51 9.90 10.57
C GLU A 203 19.16 9.89 9.09
N HIS A 204 18.86 11.08 8.56
CA HIS A 204 18.64 11.30 7.14
C HIS A 204 19.99 11.28 6.41
N LEU A 205 20.14 10.36 5.46
CA LEU A 205 21.38 10.18 4.70
C LEU A 205 21.36 10.95 3.39
N PHE A 206 20.26 10.87 2.65
CA PHE A 206 20.11 11.57 1.38
C PHE A 206 18.64 11.70 1.00
N SER A 207 18.35 12.68 0.14
CA SER A 207 17.10 12.75 -0.62
C SER A 207 17.38 13.20 -2.04
N THR A 208 16.59 12.68 -2.98
CA THR A 208 16.63 13.09 -4.39
C THR A 208 15.22 13.17 -4.94
N ASP A 209 14.94 14.23 -5.70
CA ASP A 209 13.59 14.52 -6.15
C ASP A 209 13.56 15.40 -7.40
N VAL A 210 12.41 15.40 -8.08
CA VAL A 210 12.10 16.26 -9.23
C VAL A 210 10.86 17.10 -8.97
N LEU A 211 10.54 17.36 -7.70
CA LEU A 211 9.29 18.05 -7.29
C LEU A 211 9.21 19.49 -7.79
N ALA A 212 10.35 20.09 -8.15
CA ALA A 212 10.42 21.44 -8.74
C ALA A 212 10.17 21.46 -10.26
N ASP A 213 9.90 20.31 -10.88
CA ASP A 213 9.55 20.24 -12.30
C ASP A 213 8.18 20.89 -12.58
N ASP A 214 8.11 21.70 -13.64
CA ASP A 214 6.90 22.46 -13.98
C ASP A 214 5.69 21.57 -14.25
N SER A 215 5.89 20.34 -14.77
CA SER A 215 4.79 19.39 -15.04
C SER A 215 4.08 18.92 -13.76
N LEU A 216 4.77 19.00 -12.61
CA LEU A 216 4.24 18.64 -11.29
C LEU A 216 3.59 19.83 -10.57
N GLY A 217 3.67 21.05 -11.10
CA GLY A 217 3.15 22.26 -10.45
C GLY A 217 1.69 22.18 -10.03
N LYS A 218 0.88 21.34 -10.70
CA LYS A 218 -0.53 21.09 -10.34
C LYS A 218 -0.73 20.48 -8.94
N PHE A 219 0.28 19.78 -8.40
CA PHE A 219 0.23 19.16 -7.07
C PHE A 219 0.61 20.12 -5.93
N PHE A 220 1.25 21.26 -6.24
CA PHE A 220 1.81 22.17 -5.25
C PHE A 220 1.05 23.50 -5.14
N ARG A 221 -0.27 23.46 -5.38
CA ARG A 221 -1.12 24.67 -5.37
C ARG A 221 -1.30 25.30 -3.99
N ARG A 222 -1.35 24.47 -2.95
CA ARG A 222 -1.61 24.91 -1.56
C ARG A 222 -0.40 24.73 -0.66
N VAL A 223 0.44 23.76 -0.96
CA VAL A 223 1.63 23.41 -0.20
C VAL A 223 2.82 23.51 -1.13
N SER A 224 3.86 24.24 -0.72
CA SER A 224 5.07 24.40 -1.53
C SER A 224 5.90 23.12 -1.57
N VAL A 225 6.74 22.98 -2.59
CA VAL A 225 7.71 21.88 -2.72
C VAL A 225 8.59 21.73 -1.47
N ALA A 226 9.09 22.85 -0.94
CA ALA A 226 9.93 22.84 0.26
C ALA A 226 9.18 22.29 1.50
N GLU A 227 7.90 22.65 1.64
CA GLU A 227 7.07 22.15 2.73
C GLU A 227 6.70 20.67 2.54
N HIS A 228 6.48 20.21 1.30
CA HIS A 228 6.34 18.77 1.01
C HIS A 228 7.56 17.97 1.42
N ARG A 229 8.78 18.42 1.05
CA ARG A 229 10.03 17.74 1.44
C ARG A 229 10.14 17.57 2.95
N LYS A 230 9.87 18.64 3.71
CA LYS A 230 9.85 18.60 5.18
C LYS A 230 8.82 17.59 5.71
N ARG A 231 7.60 17.60 5.18
CA ARG A 231 6.54 16.66 5.59
C ARG A 231 6.88 15.21 5.26
N TYR A 232 7.54 14.96 4.13
CA TYR A 232 8.02 13.62 3.79
C TYR A 232 9.05 13.10 4.79
N GLU A 233 9.99 13.94 5.24
CA GLU A 233 10.94 13.57 6.30
C GLU A 233 10.21 13.24 7.62
N GLU A 234 9.21 14.03 8.01
CA GLU A 234 8.40 13.77 9.21
C GLU A 234 7.63 12.44 9.10
N ILE A 235 6.97 12.20 7.96
CA ILE A 235 6.20 10.97 7.70
C ILE A 235 7.12 9.74 7.64
N LEU A 236 8.33 9.87 7.11
CA LEU A 236 9.33 8.80 7.08
C LEU A 236 9.68 8.35 8.49
N LEU A 237 9.93 9.27 9.42
CA LEU A 237 10.24 8.96 10.81
C LEU A 237 9.08 8.25 11.51
N LEU A 238 7.85 8.72 11.27
CA LEU A 238 6.62 8.10 11.77
C LEU A 238 6.41 6.69 11.19
N SER A 239 6.68 6.52 9.90
CA SER A 239 6.58 5.24 9.18
C SER A 239 7.53 4.20 9.76
N ARG A 240 8.77 4.58 10.09
CA ARG A 240 9.74 3.69 10.75
C ARG A 240 9.22 3.18 12.09
N GLN A 241 8.72 4.09 12.93
CA GLN A 241 8.17 3.71 14.24
C GLN A 241 6.96 2.78 14.10
N LEU A 242 6.07 3.10 13.15
CA LEU A 242 4.91 2.30 12.85
C LEU A 242 5.28 0.90 12.36
N VAL A 243 6.20 0.78 11.39
CA VAL A 243 6.62 -0.51 10.85
C VAL A 243 7.22 -1.39 11.94
N ARG A 244 8.00 -0.83 12.86
CA ARG A 244 8.52 -1.57 14.03
C ARG A 244 7.38 -2.06 14.92
N SER A 245 6.40 -1.21 15.23
CA SER A 245 5.24 -1.58 16.05
C SER A 245 4.38 -2.66 15.39
N LEU A 246 4.01 -2.47 14.12
CA LEU A 246 3.21 -3.39 13.33
C LEU A 246 3.93 -4.71 13.06
N SER A 247 5.26 -4.72 12.95
CA SER A 247 6.04 -5.95 12.81
C SER A 247 5.71 -6.96 13.91
N TYR A 248 5.56 -6.52 15.16
CA TYR A 248 5.20 -7.41 16.26
C TYR A 248 3.74 -7.87 16.19
N GLN A 249 2.83 -6.95 15.87
CA GLN A 249 1.39 -7.23 15.84
C GLN A 249 1.00 -8.15 14.68
N LEU A 250 1.66 -8.00 13.54
CA LEU A 250 1.34 -8.72 12.30
C LEU A 250 2.18 -9.97 12.10
N ARG A 251 3.20 -10.22 12.94
CA ARG A 251 4.04 -11.43 12.85
C ARG A 251 3.25 -12.74 12.74
N PRO A 252 2.14 -12.96 13.48
CA PRO A 252 1.34 -14.19 13.34
C PRO A 252 0.72 -14.39 11.95
N VAL A 253 0.52 -13.30 11.19
CA VAL A 253 -0.09 -13.34 9.85
C VAL A 253 0.97 -13.30 8.76
N LEU A 254 1.92 -12.37 8.86
CA LEU A 254 2.96 -12.16 7.85
C LEU A 254 4.05 -13.24 7.89
N ARG A 255 4.23 -13.94 9.02
CA ARG A 255 5.28 -14.95 9.24
C ARG A 255 6.71 -14.44 8.99
N GLY A 256 6.91 -13.12 8.99
CA GLY A 256 8.19 -12.45 8.82
C GLY A 256 8.20 -11.06 9.46
N ARG A 257 9.33 -10.37 9.36
CA ARG A 257 9.44 -8.96 9.78
C ARG A 257 8.83 -8.09 8.70
N LEU A 258 7.91 -7.19 9.07
CA LEU A 258 7.34 -6.22 8.15
C LEU A 258 8.49 -5.36 7.59
N SER A 259 8.66 -5.38 6.27
CA SER A 259 9.71 -4.67 5.56
C SER A 259 9.17 -3.66 4.56
N ARG A 260 7.87 -3.72 4.24
CA ARG A 260 7.20 -2.85 3.28
C ARG A 260 5.90 -2.27 3.83
N LEU A 261 5.75 -0.96 3.67
CA LEU A 261 4.53 -0.20 3.88
C LEU A 261 4.24 0.63 2.62
N VAL A 262 3.01 0.56 2.11
CA VAL A 262 2.49 1.45 1.06
C VAL A 262 1.29 2.19 1.63
N MET A 263 1.26 3.50 1.44
CA MET A 263 0.20 4.40 1.87
C MET A 263 -0.36 5.09 0.62
N ASP A 264 -1.45 4.54 0.10
CA ASP A 264 -2.14 5.04 -1.09
C ASP A 264 -3.11 6.14 -0.67
N VAL A 265 -2.97 7.31 -1.28
CA VAL A 265 -3.84 8.47 -1.09
C VAL A 265 -4.56 8.77 -2.41
N GLU A 266 -5.64 9.54 -2.39
CA GLU A 266 -6.45 9.77 -3.62
C GLU A 266 -5.65 10.29 -4.83
N GLN A 267 -4.57 11.05 -4.60
CA GLN A 267 -3.75 11.57 -5.69
C GLN A 267 -2.54 10.69 -6.05
N GLY A 268 -2.03 9.82 -5.18
CA GLY A 268 -0.76 9.12 -5.37
C GLY A 268 -0.42 8.19 -4.21
N ALA A 269 0.86 7.92 -3.95
CA ALA A 269 1.24 7.00 -2.88
C ALA A 269 2.61 7.31 -2.26
N LEU A 270 2.74 6.93 -1.00
CA LEU A 270 3.98 6.97 -0.24
C LEU A 270 4.43 5.55 0.07
N TYR A 271 5.72 5.29 -0.09
CA TYR A 271 6.33 3.97 0.11
C TYR A 271 7.34 4.06 1.24
N TYR A 272 7.35 3.07 2.12
CA TYR A 272 8.43 2.85 3.07
C TYR A 272 8.95 1.41 2.91
N ARG A 273 10.27 1.28 2.82
CA ARG A 273 10.98 0.00 2.74
C ARG A 273 12.06 -0.05 3.80
N CYS A 274 12.17 -1.19 4.49
CA CYS A 274 13.26 -1.47 5.43
C CYS A 274 14.16 -2.54 4.82
N LEU A 275 15.42 -2.19 4.61
CA LEU A 275 16.46 -3.08 4.11
C LEU A 275 17.10 -3.89 5.25
N PRO A 276 17.82 -4.98 4.95
CA PRO A 276 18.43 -5.85 5.96
C PRO A 276 19.43 -5.16 6.90
N ASP A 277 20.09 -4.08 6.45
CA ASP A 277 21.07 -3.30 7.20
C ASP A 277 20.43 -2.18 8.06
N ASP A 278 19.12 -2.25 8.31
CA ASP A 278 18.29 -1.20 8.95
C ASP A 278 18.29 0.15 8.19
N THR A 279 18.79 0.17 6.95
CA THR A 279 18.55 1.30 6.05
C THR A 279 17.08 1.29 5.66
N GLY A 280 16.40 2.41 5.81
CA GLY A 280 15.08 2.57 5.22
C GLY A 280 15.13 3.46 3.99
N LEU A 281 14.30 3.11 3.02
CA LEU A 281 14.03 3.91 1.84
C LEU A 281 12.59 4.39 1.89
N PHE A 282 12.40 5.65 1.53
CA PHE A 282 11.10 6.26 1.41
C PHE A 282 10.94 6.79 -0.01
N GLY A 283 9.82 6.47 -0.65
CA GLY A 283 9.51 6.91 -2.01
C GLY A 283 8.17 7.61 -2.06
N VAL A 284 7.97 8.49 -3.04
CA VAL A 284 6.68 9.15 -3.27
C VAL A 284 6.35 9.19 -4.75
N THR A 285 5.09 8.92 -5.07
CA THR A 285 4.46 9.32 -6.32
C THR A 285 3.27 10.24 -6.04
N LEU A 286 3.09 11.24 -6.89
CA LEU A 286 2.01 12.22 -6.85
C LEU A 286 0.89 11.88 -7.83
N GLU A 287 1.00 10.78 -8.60
CA GLU A 287 0.00 10.39 -9.60
C GLU A 287 -0.51 8.97 -9.37
N GLN A 288 -1.80 8.84 -9.05
CA GLN A 288 -2.44 7.58 -8.67
C GLN A 288 -2.31 6.50 -9.75
N LYS A 289 -2.41 6.90 -11.03
CA LYS A 289 -2.24 5.99 -12.16
C LYS A 289 -0.81 5.44 -12.31
N ASN A 290 0.19 6.06 -11.68
CA ASN A 290 1.60 5.70 -11.78
C ASN A 290 2.12 5.03 -10.51
N VAL A 291 1.23 4.67 -9.56
CA VAL A 291 1.59 3.98 -8.31
C VAL A 291 2.32 2.68 -8.57
N TRP A 292 1.85 1.88 -9.52
CA TRP A 292 2.51 0.64 -9.91
C TRP A 292 3.94 0.87 -10.41
N ASP A 293 4.12 1.82 -11.32
CA ASP A 293 5.42 2.10 -11.95
C ASP A 293 6.41 2.68 -10.94
N ALA A 294 5.97 3.60 -10.08
CA ALA A 294 6.79 4.17 -9.03
C ALA A 294 7.24 3.11 -8.01
N ASP A 295 6.35 2.19 -7.62
CA ASP A 295 6.68 1.06 -6.75
C ASP A 295 7.71 0.13 -7.40
N ARG A 296 7.60 -0.12 -8.72
CA ARG A 296 8.57 -0.91 -9.47
C ARG A 296 9.94 -0.26 -9.55
N ARG A 297 10.01 1.05 -9.78
CA ARG A 297 11.28 1.78 -9.76
C ARG A 297 11.96 1.73 -8.39
N LEU A 298 11.19 1.90 -7.32
CA LEU A 298 11.74 1.79 -5.96
C LEU A 298 12.30 0.39 -5.70
N GLU A 299 11.63 -0.65 -6.19
CA GLU A 299 12.12 -2.03 -6.08
C GLU A 299 13.36 -2.28 -6.95
N THR A 300 13.46 -1.68 -8.13
CA THR A 300 14.69 -1.70 -8.93
C THR A 300 15.88 -1.10 -8.17
N ILE A 301 15.70 0.03 -7.46
CA ILE A 301 16.75 0.59 -6.58
C ILE A 301 17.20 -0.46 -5.56
N ILE A 302 16.25 -1.13 -4.91
CA ILE A 302 16.51 -2.10 -3.84
C ILE A 302 17.21 -3.34 -4.37
N ASP A 303 16.72 -3.92 -5.45
CA ASP A 303 17.30 -5.11 -6.08
C ASP A 303 18.72 -4.82 -6.57
N GLU A 304 18.94 -3.67 -7.22
CA GLU A 304 20.27 -3.28 -7.67
C GLU A 304 21.22 -3.01 -6.50
N TYR A 305 20.77 -2.36 -5.42
CA TYR A 305 21.60 -2.07 -4.25
C TYR A 305 21.97 -3.34 -3.48
N THR A 306 21.03 -4.26 -3.29
CA THR A 306 21.23 -5.52 -2.55
C THR A 306 21.88 -6.62 -3.40
N GLY A 307 22.07 -6.39 -4.70
CA GLY A 307 22.64 -7.37 -5.63
C GLY A 307 21.69 -8.53 -5.92
N GLY A 308 20.38 -8.26 -5.96
CA GLY A 308 19.33 -9.26 -6.18
C GLY A 308 19.11 -10.21 -5.01
N ARG A 309 19.69 -9.93 -3.84
CA ARG A 309 19.40 -10.67 -2.60
C ARG A 309 18.17 -10.06 -1.95
N SER A 310 16.98 -10.45 -2.43
CA SER A 310 15.73 -10.08 -1.78
C SER A 310 15.81 -10.43 -0.29
N ALA A 311 15.44 -9.49 0.58
CA ALA A 311 15.44 -9.68 2.03
C ALA A 311 14.64 -10.95 2.39
N PRO A 312 15.17 -11.86 3.23
CA PRO A 312 14.50 -13.10 3.61
C PRO A 312 13.23 -12.86 4.42
#